data_AF-A0A1I1WPZ7-F1
#
_entry.id   AF-A0A1I1WPZ7-F1
#
_cell.length_a   1.000
_cell.length_b   1.000
_cell.length_c   1.000
_cell.angle_alpha   90.00
_cell.angle_beta   90.00
_cell.angle_gamma   90.00
#
_symmetry.space_group_name_H-M   'P 1'
#
loop_
_entity.id
_entity.type
_entity.pdbx_description
1 polymer ?
#
loop_
_entity_poly.entity_id
_entity_poly.type
_entity_poly.pdbx_seq_one_letter_code
_entity_poly.pdbx_strand_id
1 'polypeptide(L)'
;MQGVEACALRAVAAALEILAAVDLARPVMRRLYGIDFSGRIGLHYGEALIGALGPPGVDRLTVVGDVANIASRVEQANKEAGNNLLTNEELFAEVQGDVISPDFLRVSIRGASARRTLYEIAELTEEAKVRVAHLITTPLSDLPGRRWMRLLASGTHRNTWWRNTSEEPCRCNAQAIPSR
;
A
#
# COMPACT_ATOMS: atom_id res chain seq x y z
N MET A 1 -5.62 7.25 -15.96
CA MET A 1 -5.32 5.86 -15.53
C MET A 1 -3.85 5.52 -15.18
N GLN A 2 -2.81 6.07 -15.84
CA GLN A 2 -1.39 5.64 -15.66
C GLN A 2 -0.76 5.79 -14.25
N GLY A 3 -1.32 6.63 -13.37
CA GLY A 3 -0.72 6.91 -12.06
C GLY A 3 -0.96 5.82 -11.00
N VAL A 4 -2.01 5.01 -11.15
CA VAL A 4 -2.42 4.00 -10.16
C VAL A 4 -1.59 2.73 -10.32
N GLU A 5 -1.48 2.24 -11.56
CA GLU A 5 -0.63 1.11 -11.96
C GLU A 5 0.84 1.34 -11.55
N ALA A 6 1.34 2.56 -11.77
CA ALA A 6 2.69 2.95 -11.34
C ALA A 6 2.88 2.90 -9.81
N CYS A 7 1.85 3.21 -9.01
CA CYS A 7 1.94 3.14 -7.55
C CYS A 7 1.94 1.69 -7.05
N ALA A 8 1.09 0.84 -7.63
CA ALA A 8 1.00 -0.58 -7.28
C ALA A 8 2.33 -1.31 -7.54
N LEU A 9 2.89 -1.14 -8.73
CA LEU A 9 4.16 -1.74 -9.11
C LEU A 9 5.32 -1.25 -8.24
N ARG A 10 5.37 0.05 -7.91
CA ARG A 10 6.38 0.62 -7.00
C ARG A 10 6.28 0.04 -5.59
N ALA A 11 5.07 -0.17 -5.08
CA ALA A 11 4.88 -0.75 -3.75
C ALA A 11 5.38 -2.19 -3.68
N VAL A 12 5.10 -2.99 -4.71
CA VAL A 12 5.61 -4.37 -4.82
C VAL A 12 7.12 -4.39 -4.94
N ALA A 13 7.69 -3.55 -5.81
CA ALA A 13 9.14 -3.46 -5.97
C ALA A 13 9.84 -3.09 -4.67
N ALA A 14 9.34 -2.06 -3.96
CA ALA A 14 9.90 -1.65 -2.68
C ALA A 14 9.82 -2.76 -1.63
N ALA A 15 8.72 -3.53 -1.59
CA ALA A 15 8.59 -4.65 -0.68
C ALA A 15 9.65 -5.73 -0.94
N LEU A 16 9.86 -6.11 -2.21
CA LEU A 16 10.87 -7.09 -2.60
C LEU A 16 12.30 -6.59 -2.29
N GLU A 17 12.59 -5.32 -2.53
CA GLU A 17 13.88 -4.72 -2.18
C GLU A 17 14.14 -4.74 -0.67
N ILE A 18 13.14 -4.44 0.15
CA ILE A 18 13.25 -4.52 1.61
C ILE A 18 13.55 -5.95 2.05
N LEU A 19 12.83 -6.94 1.49
CA LEU A 19 13.07 -8.36 1.82
C LEU A 19 14.48 -8.79 1.43
N ALA A 20 14.95 -8.43 0.24
CA ALA A 20 16.31 -8.73 -0.22
C ALA A 20 17.37 -8.08 0.68
N ALA A 21 17.16 -6.83 1.11
CA ALA A 21 18.06 -6.13 2.02
C ALA A 21 18.11 -6.79 3.41
N VAL A 22 16.97 -7.26 3.92
CA VAL A 22 16.89 -8.01 5.18
C VAL A 22 17.66 -9.32 5.07
N ASP A 23 17.47 -10.09 3.99
CA ASP A 23 18.17 -11.36 3.80
C ASP A 23 19.68 -11.17 3.62
N LEU A 24 20.11 -10.10 2.95
CA LEU A 24 21.52 -9.73 2.85
C LEU A 24 22.13 -9.39 4.22
N ALA A 25 21.37 -8.72 5.09
CA ALA A 25 21.83 -8.32 6.42
C ALA A 25 21.83 -9.48 7.43
N ARG A 26 21.03 -10.52 7.22
CA ARG A 26 20.82 -11.63 8.16
C ARG A 26 22.12 -12.33 8.59
N PRO A 27 23.05 -12.74 7.69
CA PRO A 27 24.28 -13.43 8.12
C PRO A 27 25.16 -12.56 9.02
N VAL A 28 25.21 -11.26 8.74
CA VAL A 28 25.98 -10.28 9.52
C VAL A 28 25.37 -10.12 10.92
N MET A 29 24.04 -9.94 11.00
CA MET A 29 23.34 -9.83 12.28
C MET A 29 23.46 -11.09 13.13
N ARG A 30 23.37 -12.27 12.50
CA ARG A 30 23.57 -13.55 13.18
C ARG A 30 24.98 -13.69 13.73
N ARG A 31 25.99 -13.28 12.96
CA ARG A 31 27.41 -13.38 13.36
C ARG A 31 27.78 -12.40 14.46
N LEU A 32 27.34 -11.14 14.35
CA LEU A 32 27.75 -10.07 15.27
C LEU A 32 26.92 -10.02 16.54
N TYR A 33 25.62 -10.34 16.45
CA TYR A 33 24.67 -10.14 17.55
C TYR A 33 23.93 -11.42 17.96
N GLY A 34 24.13 -12.54 17.25
CA GLY A 34 23.39 -13.79 17.51
C GLY A 34 21.90 -13.70 17.15
N ILE A 35 21.49 -12.65 16.43
CA ILE A 35 20.09 -12.41 16.04
C ILE A 35 19.83 -13.05 14.69
N ASP A 36 18.86 -13.95 14.62
CA ASP A 36 18.31 -14.47 13.38
C ASP A 36 16.90 -13.88 13.18
N PHE A 37 16.73 -13.06 12.14
CA PHE A 37 15.47 -12.36 11.86
C PHE A 37 15.11 -12.49 10.39
N SER A 38 13.80 -12.61 10.13
CA SER A 38 13.21 -12.70 8.79
C SER A 38 12.22 -11.57 8.59
N GLY A 39 12.25 -10.93 7.41
CA GLY A 39 11.24 -9.96 7.01
C GLY A 39 9.99 -10.64 6.49
N ARG A 40 8.82 -10.07 6.78
CA ARG A 40 7.54 -10.40 6.15
C ARG A 40 6.81 -9.10 5.84
N ILE A 41 6.17 -9.03 4.67
CA ILE A 41 5.47 -7.84 4.21
C ILE A 41 4.09 -8.22 3.71
N GLY A 42 3.05 -7.60 4.26
CA GLY A 42 1.69 -7.68 3.76
C GLY A 42 1.31 -6.41 3.01
N LEU A 43 0.95 -6.54 1.73
CA LEU A 43 0.43 -5.44 0.94
C LEU A 43 -1.10 -5.54 0.86
N HIS A 44 -1.76 -4.38 0.92
CA HIS A 44 -3.20 -4.31 0.73
C HIS A 44 -3.58 -3.07 -0.06
N TYR A 45 -4.34 -3.29 -1.12
CA TYR A 45 -4.87 -2.26 -1.99
C TYR A 45 -6.38 -2.11 -1.79
N GLY A 46 -6.83 -0.89 -1.50
CA GLY A 46 -8.22 -0.60 -1.24
C GLY A 46 -8.46 0.88 -0.93
N GLU A 47 -9.72 1.24 -0.79
CA GLU A 47 -10.12 2.62 -0.49
C GLU A 47 -9.74 3.00 0.94
N ALA A 48 -9.05 4.14 1.08
CA ALA A 48 -8.67 4.69 2.37
C ALA A 48 -8.83 6.21 2.38
N LEU A 49 -9.14 6.76 3.56
CA LEU A 49 -9.17 8.20 3.78
C LEU A 49 -7.78 8.66 4.24
N ILE A 50 -7.17 9.59 3.51
CA ILE A 50 -5.88 10.17 3.89
C ILE A 50 -6.10 11.60 4.35
N GLY A 51 -5.60 11.95 5.53
CA GLY A 51 -5.77 13.29 6.10
C GLY A 51 -4.71 13.64 7.13
N ALA A 52 -4.49 14.94 7.34
CA ALA A 52 -3.66 15.43 8.42
C ALA A 52 -4.46 15.39 9.72
N LEU A 53 -3.98 14.63 10.70
CA LEU A 53 -4.60 14.48 12.02
C LEU A 53 -3.62 14.94 13.10
N GLY A 54 -4.10 15.83 13.99
CA GLY A 54 -3.33 16.31 15.13
C GLY A 54 -3.68 17.75 15.51
N PRO A 55 -3.16 18.23 16.66
CA PRO A 55 -3.26 19.63 17.02
C PRO A 55 -2.50 20.51 16.02
N PRO A 56 -2.90 21.79 15.87
CA PRO A 56 -2.23 22.72 14.95
C PRO A 56 -0.71 22.77 15.17
N GLY A 57 0.07 22.55 14.11
CA GLY A 57 1.54 22.57 14.15
C GLY A 57 2.22 21.24 14.50
N VAL A 58 1.44 20.19 14.77
CA VAL A 58 1.92 18.81 15.02
C VAL A 58 1.08 17.77 14.29
N ASP A 59 0.39 18.20 13.24
CA ASP A 59 -0.44 17.35 12.41
C ASP A 59 0.41 16.36 11.62
N ARG A 60 -0.01 15.09 11.64
CA ARG A 60 0.64 14.00 10.91
C ARG A 60 -0.28 13.49 9.82
N LEU A 61 0.30 13.27 8.64
CA LEU A 61 -0.39 12.55 7.58
C LEU A 61 -0.74 11.16 8.09
N THR A 62 -2.03 10.86 8.13
CA THR A 62 -2.58 9.63 8.70
C THR A 62 -3.53 9.01 7.68
N VAL A 63 -3.52 7.68 7.61
CA VAL A 63 -4.48 6.90 6.83
C VAL A 63 -5.53 6.37 7.79
N VAL A 64 -6.80 6.63 7.51
CA VAL A 64 -7.96 6.18 8.27
C VAL A 64 -8.77 5.23 7.40
N GLY A 65 -9.01 4.02 7.92
CA GLY A 65 -9.83 3.00 7.26
C GLY A 65 -9.35 1.59 7.60
N ASP A 66 -10.11 0.60 7.13
CA ASP A 66 -9.78 -0.81 7.32
C ASP A 66 -8.51 -1.23 6.57
N VAL A 67 -8.04 -0.44 5.60
CA VAL A 67 -6.89 -0.80 4.76
C VAL A 67 -5.62 -1.05 5.58
N ALA A 68 -5.32 -0.17 6.55
CA ALA A 68 -4.16 -0.34 7.42
C ALA A 68 -4.34 -1.55 8.38
N ASN A 69 -5.56 -1.75 8.86
CA ASN A 69 -5.91 -2.88 9.72
C ASN A 69 -5.93 -4.22 8.96
N ILE A 70 -6.20 -4.22 7.65
CA ILE A 70 -6.16 -5.40 6.79
C ILE A 70 -4.72 -5.71 6.40
N ALA A 71 -3.91 -4.71 6.06
CA ALA A 71 -2.50 -4.90 5.73
C ALA A 71 -1.72 -5.61 6.85
N SER A 72 -1.92 -5.23 8.11
CA SER A 72 -1.30 -5.92 9.25
C SER A 72 -1.76 -7.37 9.40
N ARG A 73 -3.00 -7.67 9.01
CA ARG A 73 -3.53 -9.03 9.03
C ARG A 73 -3.03 -9.87 7.85
N VAL A 74 -2.76 -9.25 6.71
CA VAL A 74 -2.07 -9.90 5.58
C VAL A 74 -0.65 -10.28 6.01
N GLU A 75 0.05 -9.42 6.75
CA GLU A 75 1.36 -9.76 7.34
C GLU A 75 1.25 -10.91 8.36
N GLN A 76 0.22 -10.92 9.19
CA GLN A 76 -0.02 -12.07 10.07
C GLN A 76 -0.27 -13.37 9.28
N ALA A 77 -1.03 -13.30 8.18
CA ALA A 77 -1.27 -14.46 7.31
C ALA A 77 0.03 -14.96 6.64
N ASN A 78 0.96 -14.07 6.29
CA ASN A 78 2.31 -14.44 5.82
C ASN A 78 3.02 -15.34 6.85
N LYS A 79 2.93 -14.96 8.13
CA LYS A 79 3.59 -15.71 9.22
C LYS A 79 3.03 -17.13 9.36
N GLU A 80 1.72 -17.29 9.20
CA GLU A 80 1.04 -18.58 9.31
C GLU A 80 1.30 -19.47 8.07
N ALA A 81 1.40 -18.87 6.89
CA ALA A 81 1.64 -19.58 5.63
C ALA A 81 3.13 -19.91 5.39
N GLY A 82 4.04 -19.17 6.01
CA GLY A 82 5.48 -19.29 5.77
C GLY A 82 6.03 -18.35 4.68
N ASN A 83 5.16 -17.58 4.02
CA ASN A 83 5.50 -16.71 2.89
C ASN A 83 6.09 -15.36 3.32
N ASN A 84 6.88 -14.73 2.46
CA ASN A 84 7.56 -13.47 2.79
C ASN A 84 6.79 -12.23 2.29
N LEU A 85 6.01 -12.36 1.22
CA LEU A 85 5.22 -11.28 0.63
C LEU A 85 3.86 -11.80 0.17
N LEU A 86 2.79 -11.27 0.73
CA LEU A 86 1.42 -11.53 0.33
C LEU A 86 0.72 -10.23 -0.02
N THR A 87 -0.18 -10.31 -1.00
CA THR A 87 -1.05 -9.21 -1.38
C THR A 87 -2.50 -9.65 -1.60
N ASN A 88 -3.45 -8.73 -1.53
CA ASN A 88 -4.83 -9.01 -1.93
C ASN A 88 -5.02 -9.07 -3.45
N GLU A 89 -6.14 -9.67 -3.86
CA GLU A 89 -6.59 -9.81 -5.25
C GLU A 89 -6.63 -8.48 -6.01
N GLU A 90 -7.08 -7.41 -5.38
CA GLU A 90 -7.20 -6.11 -6.04
C GLU A 90 -5.82 -5.52 -6.42
N LEU A 91 -4.79 -5.65 -5.58
CA LEU A 91 -3.44 -5.24 -5.97
C LEU A 91 -2.87 -6.20 -7.02
N PHE A 92 -3.10 -7.51 -6.86
CA PHE A 92 -2.60 -8.53 -7.77
C PHE A 92 -3.11 -8.31 -9.19
N ALA A 93 -4.38 -7.96 -9.35
CA ALA A 93 -4.98 -7.65 -10.65
C ALA A 93 -4.26 -6.50 -11.38
N GLU A 94 -3.75 -5.51 -10.65
CA GLU A 94 -3.00 -4.37 -11.22
C GLU A 94 -1.58 -4.74 -11.65
N VAL A 95 -0.97 -5.78 -11.05
CA VAL A 95 0.45 -6.13 -11.26
C VAL A 95 0.66 -7.54 -11.83
N GLN A 96 -0.40 -8.29 -12.16
CA GLN A 96 -0.31 -9.71 -12.55
C GLN A 96 0.59 -9.97 -13.76
N GLY A 97 0.75 -9.00 -14.67
CA GLY A 97 1.67 -9.09 -15.82
C GLY A 97 3.13 -8.82 -15.47
N ASP A 98 3.40 -8.38 -14.25
CA ASP A 98 4.65 -7.78 -13.81
C ASP A 98 5.33 -8.58 -12.70
N VAL A 99 4.63 -9.57 -12.16
CA VAL A 99 5.07 -10.35 -11.01
C VAL A 99 5.03 -11.85 -11.32
N ILE A 100 5.91 -12.59 -10.64
CA ILE A 100 5.88 -14.04 -10.58
C ILE A 100 5.20 -14.41 -9.26
N SER A 101 4.03 -15.06 -9.36
CA SER A 101 3.20 -15.46 -8.23
C SER A 101 3.10 -16.99 -8.16
N PRO A 102 3.86 -17.66 -7.29
CA PRO A 102 3.91 -19.12 -7.25
C PRO A 102 2.67 -19.74 -6.61
N ASP A 103 2.01 -19.04 -5.69
CA ASP A 103 0.89 -19.60 -4.91
C ASP A 103 -0.14 -18.54 -4.49
N PHE A 104 -1.28 -18.99 -4.01
CA PHE A 104 -2.34 -18.17 -3.42
C PHE A 104 -2.97 -18.84 -2.19
N LEU A 105 -3.37 -18.02 -1.23
CA LEU A 105 -3.99 -18.46 0.01
C LEU A 105 -5.40 -17.90 0.14
N ARG A 106 -6.37 -18.73 0.54
CA ARG A 106 -7.72 -18.27 0.90
C ARG A 106 -7.87 -18.17 2.40
N VAL A 107 -7.93 -16.95 2.91
CA VAL A 107 -8.05 -16.66 4.35
C VAL A 107 -9.40 -16.07 4.70
N SER A 108 -9.89 -16.42 5.89
CA SER A 108 -10.96 -15.68 6.55
C SER A 108 -10.32 -14.65 7.47
N ILE A 109 -10.35 -13.38 7.06
CA ILE A 109 -9.84 -12.29 7.89
C ILE A 109 -10.97 -11.86 8.82
N ARG A 110 -10.77 -11.99 10.13
CA ARG A 110 -11.78 -11.63 11.15
C ARG A 110 -12.22 -10.17 10.99
N GLY A 111 -13.48 -9.91 10.63
CA GLY A 111 -13.98 -8.56 10.37
C GLY A 111 -14.17 -8.23 8.89
N ALA A 112 -13.71 -9.09 7.99
CA ALA A 112 -14.19 -9.14 6.61
C ALA A 112 -15.36 -10.15 6.53
N SER A 113 -16.45 -9.75 5.86
CA SER A 113 -17.67 -10.58 5.72
C SER A 113 -17.49 -11.78 4.79
N ALA A 114 -16.44 -11.80 3.96
CA ALA A 114 -16.14 -12.84 2.99
C ALA A 114 -14.70 -13.35 3.12
N ARG A 115 -14.48 -14.62 2.75
CA ARG A 115 -13.12 -15.16 2.54
C ARG A 115 -12.45 -14.36 1.43
N ARG A 116 -11.19 -13.98 1.66
CA ARG A 116 -10.39 -13.24 0.67
C ARG A 116 -9.25 -14.11 0.17
N THR A 117 -8.92 -13.93 -1.10
CA THR A 117 -7.75 -14.55 -1.73
C THR A 117 -6.58 -13.61 -1.58
N LEU A 118 -5.46 -14.15 -1.08
CA LEU A 118 -4.17 -13.49 -1.03
C LEU A 118 -3.23 -14.20 -2.00
N TYR A 119 -2.41 -13.43 -2.70
CA TYR A 119 -1.44 -13.93 -3.68
C TYR A 119 -0.03 -13.73 -3.14
N GLU A 120 0.80 -14.76 -3.27
CA GLU A 120 2.22 -14.64 -2.96
C GLU A 120 2.94 -13.99 -4.12
N ILE A 121 3.79 -13.00 -3.82
CA ILE A 121 4.66 -12.42 -4.84
C ILE A 121 6.10 -12.83 -4.53
N ALA A 122 6.68 -13.64 -5.42
CA ALA A 122 8.06 -14.08 -5.29
C ALA A 122 9.02 -13.07 -5.91
N GLU A 123 8.75 -12.63 -7.14
CA GLU A 123 9.68 -11.82 -7.94
C GLU A 123 8.94 -10.90 -8.92
N LEU A 124 9.67 -9.92 -9.48
CA LEU A 124 9.25 -9.13 -10.64
C LEU A 124 9.72 -9.80 -11.94
N THR A 125 8.97 -9.65 -13.02
CA THR A 125 9.43 -10.00 -14.38
C THR A 125 10.58 -9.07 -14.80
N GLU A 126 11.42 -9.51 -15.75
CA GLU A 126 12.54 -8.69 -16.23
C GLU A 126 12.06 -7.39 -16.87
N GLU A 127 10.94 -7.43 -17.59
CA GLU A 127 10.30 -6.25 -18.17
C GLU A 127 9.83 -5.29 -17.07
N ALA A 128 9.28 -5.82 -15.98
CA ALA A 128 8.83 -5.01 -14.85
C ALA A 128 9.99 -4.36 -14.09
N LYS A 129 11.12 -5.07 -13.90
CA LYS A 129 12.33 -4.50 -13.30
C LYS A 129 12.82 -3.27 -14.07
N VAL A 130 12.84 -3.35 -15.40
CA VAL A 130 13.21 -2.22 -16.27
C VAL A 130 12.23 -1.05 -16.12
N ARG A 131 10.92 -1.32 -16.10
CA ARG A 131 9.91 -0.26 -15.89
C ARG A 131 10.03 0.41 -14.53
N VAL A 132 10.21 -0.37 -13.46
CA VAL A 132 10.43 0.16 -12.11
C VAL A 132 11.64 1.07 -12.06
N ALA A 133 12.77 0.65 -12.64
CA ALA A 133 13.98 1.47 -12.70
C ALA A 133 13.70 2.83 -13.36
N HIS A 134 12.90 2.86 -14.44
CA HIS A 134 12.47 4.10 -15.08
C HIS A 134 11.57 4.95 -14.16
N LEU A 135 10.59 4.33 -13.49
CA LEU A 135 9.64 5.02 -12.59
C LEU A 135 10.31 5.64 -11.35
N ILE A 136 11.39 5.04 -10.84
CA ILE A 136 12.13 5.57 -9.69
C ILE A 136 12.90 6.84 -10.06
N THR A 137 13.37 6.95 -11.30
CA THR A 137 14.06 8.15 -11.80
C THR A 137 13.10 9.32 -12.10
N THR A 138 11.79 9.07 -12.18
CA THR A 138 10.78 10.11 -12.37
C THR A 138 10.51 10.84 -11.05
N PRO A 139 10.63 12.18 -10.99
CA PRO A 139 10.28 12.96 -9.82
C PRO A 139 8.85 12.67 -9.35
N LEU A 140 8.67 12.50 -8.04
CA LEU A 140 7.35 12.24 -7.44
C LEU A 140 6.32 13.35 -7.76
N SER A 141 6.79 14.56 -8.11
CA SER A 141 5.98 15.70 -8.56
C SER A 141 5.22 15.46 -9.86
N ASP A 142 5.70 14.54 -10.70
CA ASP A 142 5.23 14.36 -12.07
C ASP A 142 4.22 13.22 -12.19
N LEU A 143 3.87 12.58 -11.05
CA LEU A 143 2.85 11.55 -10.99
C LEU A 143 1.44 12.17 -11.17
N PRO A 144 0.63 11.67 -12.11
CA PRO A 144 -0.71 12.20 -12.38
C PRO A 144 -1.64 12.02 -11.17
N GLY A 145 -2.51 13.02 -10.92
CA GLY A 145 -3.46 13.03 -9.79
C GLY A 145 -3.15 14.02 -8.66
N ARG A 146 -2.11 14.85 -8.79
CA ARG A 146 -1.71 15.85 -7.78
C ARG A 146 -2.16 17.29 -8.08
N ARG A 147 -3.42 17.50 -8.47
CA ARG A 147 -4.03 18.85 -8.41
C ARG A 147 -4.95 18.92 -7.19
N TRP A 148 -4.41 19.45 -6.10
CA TRP A 148 -5.09 19.58 -4.81
C TRP A 148 -5.96 20.84 -4.80
N MET A 149 -7.27 20.71 -4.57
CA MET A 149 -8.15 21.86 -4.35
C MET A 149 -8.71 21.85 -2.92
N ARG A 150 -8.65 23.01 -2.27
CA ARG A 150 -9.12 23.26 -0.91
C ARG A 150 -10.65 23.18 -0.88
N LEU A 151 -11.25 22.27 -0.09
CA LEU A 151 -12.69 22.03 -0.13
C LEU A 151 -13.56 23.06 0.61
N LEU A 152 -13.01 23.79 1.57
CA LEU A 152 -13.80 24.75 2.35
C LEU A 152 -13.07 26.09 2.43
N ALA A 153 -13.73 27.12 1.88
CA ALA A 153 -13.41 28.51 2.14
C ALA A 153 -14.33 29.03 3.26
N SER A 154 -13.70 29.54 4.32
CA SER A 154 -14.26 30.31 5.43
C SER A 154 -15.06 29.58 6.52
N GLY A 155 -14.77 29.94 7.78
CA GLY A 155 -15.59 29.62 8.95
C GLY A 155 -14.86 28.87 10.08
N THR A 156 -13.98 29.57 10.80
CA THR A 156 -13.60 29.36 12.23
C THR A 156 -13.22 27.98 12.80
N HIS A 157 -13.18 26.90 12.03
CA HIS A 157 -12.59 25.61 12.42
C HIS A 157 -11.56 25.16 11.38
N ARG A 158 -10.28 25.12 11.78
CA ARG A 158 -9.10 24.91 10.92
C ARG A 158 -8.79 23.43 10.66
N ASN A 159 -9.80 22.63 10.31
CA ASN A 159 -9.57 21.25 9.85
C ASN A 159 -9.56 21.27 8.31
N THR A 160 -8.38 21.05 7.72
CA THR A 160 -8.16 21.20 6.27
C THR A 160 -8.50 19.91 5.55
N TRP A 161 -9.66 19.90 4.88
CA TRP A 161 -10.11 18.79 4.04
C TRP A 161 -9.75 19.06 2.57
N TRP A 162 -9.25 18.05 1.86
CA TRP A 162 -8.80 18.14 0.46
C TRP A 162 -9.64 17.22 -0.43
N ARG A 163 -10.04 17.69 -1.63
CA ARG A 163 -10.66 16.83 -2.68
C ARG A 163 -9.75 16.76 -3.89
N ASN A 164 -9.76 15.59 -4.54
CA ASN A 164 -9.20 15.41 -5.86
C ASN A 164 -10.17 16.02 -6.91
N THR A 165 -9.66 16.87 -7.80
CA THR A 165 -10.46 17.57 -8.84
C THR A 165 -10.04 17.23 -10.27
N SER A 166 -9.34 16.11 -10.52
CA SER A 166 -9.22 15.59 -11.90
C SER A 166 -10.43 14.71 -12.20
N GLU A 167 -11.20 15.05 -13.24
CA GLU A 167 -12.42 14.37 -13.71
C GLU A 167 -12.19 12.97 -14.33
N GLU A 168 -11.38 12.12 -13.69
CA GLU A 168 -11.47 10.67 -13.86
C GLU A 168 -11.67 10.04 -12.47
N PRO A 169 -12.81 9.36 -12.22
CA PRO A 169 -13.24 9.04 -10.87
C PRO A 169 -12.41 7.89 -10.29
N CYS A 170 -11.52 8.20 -9.34
CA CYS A 170 -11.40 7.33 -8.16
C CYS A 170 -12.67 7.56 -7.33
N ARG A 171 -13.58 6.58 -7.29
CA ARG A 171 -14.91 6.70 -6.68
C ARG A 171 -14.86 6.86 -5.15
N CYS A 172 -14.46 8.03 -4.67
CA CYS A 172 -14.77 8.48 -3.31
C CYS A 172 -16.19 9.06 -3.27
N ASN A 173 -17.18 8.23 -2.95
CA ASN A 173 -18.54 8.70 -2.66
C ASN A 173 -18.68 8.91 -1.14
N ALA A 174 -18.31 10.11 -0.67
CA ALA A 174 -18.59 10.53 0.70
C ALA A 174 -20.03 11.06 0.77
N GLN A 175 -20.97 10.21 1.23
CA GLN A 175 -22.30 10.68 1.64
C GLN A 175 -22.20 11.24 3.07
N ALA A 176 -22.52 12.53 3.21
CA ALA A 176 -22.67 13.16 4.52
C ALA A 176 -23.88 12.57 5.25
N ILE A 177 -23.65 12.02 6.44
CA ILE A 177 -24.71 11.61 7.37
C ILE A 177 -25.23 12.89 8.04
N PRO A 178 -26.50 13.31 7.85
CA PRO A 178 -27.03 14.45 8.55
C PRO A 178 -27.29 14.09 10.01
N SER A 179 -26.67 14.83 10.93
CA SER A 179 -27.02 14.81 12.35
C SER A 179 -28.40 15.42 12.56
N ARG A 180 -29.29 14.70 13.25
CA ARG A 180 -30.52 15.25 13.83
C ARG A 180 -30.20 16.30 14.89
#